data_AF-A0A2V5UXA8-F1
#
_entry.id   AF-A0A2V5UXA8-F1
#
_cell.length_a   1.000
_cell.length_b   1.000
_cell.length_c   1.000
_cell.angle_alpha   90.00
_cell.angle_beta   90.00
_cell.angle_gamma   90.00
#
_symmetry.space_group_name_H-M   'P 1'
#
loop_
_entity.id
_entity.type
_entity.pdbx_description
1 polymer ?
#
loop_
_entity_poly.entity_id
_entity_poly.type
_entity_poly.pdbx_seq_one_letter_code
_entity_poly.pdbx_strand_id
1 'polypeptide(L)'
;MEHLNLDDAWPDQPLGLRTVDARNWGPKLRFSAPPRLVAEFYREYELRLSSPFLLYGSGDFHYLTALWIRRFAKPVTIVSFDNHPDWDVRPPKWGCGGWVNRALELPNVKQVAVWGCGNFE
;
A
#
# COMPACT_ATOMS: atom_id res chain seq x y z
N MET A 1 -8.21 13.28 -4.61
CA MET A 1 -6.79 13.04 -4.32
C MET A 1 -6.62 13.26 -2.83
N GLU A 2 -6.01 12.32 -2.11
CA GLU A 2 -5.93 12.36 -0.64
C GLU A 2 -4.52 12.06 -0.18
N HIS A 3 -4.15 12.62 0.97
CA HIS A 3 -2.93 12.29 1.68
C HIS A 3 -3.31 11.60 3.00
N LEU A 4 -3.01 10.31 3.12
CA LEU A 4 -3.17 9.57 4.36
C LEU A 4 -1.88 9.65 5.17
N ASN A 5 -1.88 10.54 6.17
CA ASN A 5 -0.71 10.83 6.97
C ASN A 5 -0.49 9.74 8.03
N LEU A 6 0.50 8.87 7.80
CA LEU A 6 0.86 7.78 8.70
C LEU A 6 2.03 8.14 9.63
N ASP A 7 2.90 9.06 9.23
CA ASP A 7 4.17 9.31 9.92
C ASP A 7 4.82 10.67 9.66
N ASP A 8 4.03 11.67 9.23
CA ASP A 8 4.49 13.03 8.98
C ASP A 8 5.62 13.14 7.93
N ALA A 9 5.74 12.16 7.01
CA ALA A 9 6.70 12.19 5.90
C ALA A 9 6.54 13.41 4.95
N TRP A 10 5.40 14.09 5.05
CA TRP A 10 4.92 15.12 4.15
C TRP A 10 4.36 16.33 4.95
N PRO A 11 5.21 17.05 5.70
CA PRO A 11 4.77 18.01 6.73
C PRO A 11 4.06 19.26 6.18
N ASP A 12 4.37 19.68 4.95
CA ASP A 12 3.90 20.96 4.37
C ASP A 12 2.72 20.83 3.41
N GLN A 13 1.83 19.83 3.61
CA GLN A 13 0.68 19.56 2.72
C GLN A 13 1.09 19.50 1.23
N PRO A 14 1.99 18.57 0.88
CA PRO A 14 2.50 18.50 -0.47
C PRO A 14 1.32 18.29 -1.41
N LEU A 15 1.31 19.10 -2.48
CA LEU A 15 0.36 19.00 -3.58
C LEU A 15 -1.08 19.46 -3.25
N GLY A 16 -1.31 20.16 -2.12
CA GLY A 16 -2.64 20.69 -1.78
C GLY A 16 -3.71 19.59 -1.56
N LEU A 17 -3.27 18.39 -1.21
CA LEU A 17 -4.13 17.23 -1.00
C LEU A 17 -4.89 17.34 0.32
N ARG A 18 -6.12 16.81 0.35
CA ARG A 18 -6.86 16.66 1.60
C ARG A 18 -6.13 15.67 2.50
N THR A 19 -5.64 16.14 3.64
CA THR A 19 -4.96 15.32 4.64
C THR A 19 -5.96 14.58 5.51
N VAL A 20 -5.73 13.27 5.69
CA VAL A 20 -6.42 12.40 6.64
C VAL A 20 -5.37 11.96 7.66
N ASP A 21 -5.59 12.28 8.93
CA ASP A 21 -4.69 11.88 10.02
C ASP A 21 -4.90 10.41 10.37
N ALA A 22 -3.86 9.60 10.16
CA ALA A 22 -3.79 8.19 10.52
C ALA A 22 -2.53 7.86 11.32
N ARG A 23 -1.91 8.85 11.99
CA ARG A 23 -0.61 8.68 12.66
C ARG A 23 -0.65 7.66 13.79
N ASN A 24 -1.82 7.43 14.39
CA ASN A 24 -2.04 6.36 15.38
C ASN A 24 -1.84 4.94 14.80
N TRP A 25 -1.89 4.79 13.48
CA TRP A 25 -1.62 3.55 12.76
C TRP A 25 -0.16 3.40 12.33
N GLY A 26 0.57 4.50 12.14
CA GLY A 26 1.96 4.50 11.66
C GLY A 26 2.86 3.50 12.38
N PRO A 27 3.09 3.62 13.70
CA PRO A 27 3.95 2.68 14.44
C PRO A 27 3.48 1.21 14.38
N LYS A 28 2.17 0.97 14.18
CA LYS A 28 1.58 -0.38 14.15
C LYS A 28 1.70 -1.07 12.80
N LEU A 29 1.90 -0.28 11.73
CA LEU A 29 1.90 -0.75 10.36
C LEU A 29 3.26 -0.59 9.68
N ARG A 30 4.26 0.04 10.31
CA ARG A 30 5.56 0.29 9.68
C ARG A 30 6.29 -1.02 9.36
N PHE A 31 6.80 -1.15 8.13
CA PHE A 31 7.48 -2.29 7.51
C PHE A 31 6.64 -3.58 7.36
N SER A 32 5.93 -3.98 8.41
CA SER A 32 5.07 -5.17 8.42
C SER A 32 4.07 -5.12 9.57
N ALA A 33 3.01 -5.91 9.48
CA ALA A 33 2.02 -6.02 10.55
C ALA A 33 1.30 -7.39 10.55
N PRO A 34 0.78 -7.84 11.71
CA PRO A 34 -0.10 -9.00 11.76
C PRO A 34 -1.37 -8.79 10.92
N PRO A 35 -1.91 -9.84 10.27
CA PRO A 35 -3.12 -9.73 9.44
C PRO A 35 -4.32 -9.06 10.15
N ARG A 36 -4.45 -9.25 11.46
CA ARG A 36 -5.50 -8.63 12.28
C ARG A 36 -5.41 -7.09 12.25
N LEU A 37 -4.23 -6.52 12.43
CA LEU A 37 -4.04 -5.06 12.42
C LEU A 37 -4.26 -4.48 11.02
N VAL A 38 -3.77 -5.17 9.99
CA VAL A 38 -3.99 -4.78 8.59
C VAL A 38 -5.49 -4.78 8.25
N ALA A 39 -6.23 -5.78 8.71
CA ALA A 39 -7.68 -5.86 8.50
C ALA A 39 -8.44 -4.77 9.29
N GLU A 40 -8.02 -4.47 10.52
CA GLU A 40 -8.60 -3.36 11.31
C GLU A 40 -8.39 -2.02 10.62
N PHE A 41 -7.17 -1.73 10.20
CA PHE A 41 -6.84 -0.54 9.43
C PHE A 41 -7.65 -0.46 8.13
N TYR A 42 -7.72 -1.55 7.36
CA TYR A 42 -8.49 -1.57 6.12
C TYR A 42 -9.96 -1.19 6.34
N ARG A 43 -10.62 -1.75 7.36
CA ARG A 43 -12.03 -1.43 7.67
C ARG A 43 -12.23 0.03 8.02
N GLU A 44 -11.28 0.64 8.71
CA GLU A 44 -11.36 2.05 9.12
C GLU A 44 -11.22 3.00 7.91
N TYR A 45 -10.35 2.66 6.95
CA TYR A 45 -10.04 3.54 5.83
C TYR A 45 -10.70 3.12 4.51
N GLU A 46 -11.46 2.02 4.43
CA GLU A 46 -12.00 1.46 3.18
C GLU A 46 -12.71 2.49 2.28
N LEU A 47 -13.54 3.36 2.88
CA LEU A 47 -14.27 4.40 2.13
C LEU A 47 -13.35 5.49 1.56
N ARG A 48 -12.20 5.75 2.21
CA ARG A 48 -11.15 6.66 1.73
C ARG A 48 -10.36 6.06 0.57
N LEU A 49 -10.44 4.74 0.37
CA LEU A 49 -9.70 4.03 -0.69
C LEU A 49 -10.28 4.27 -2.07
N SER A 50 -11.38 5.00 -2.19
CA SER A 50 -12.01 5.36 -3.47
C SER A 50 -11.29 6.51 -4.20
N SER A 51 -10.35 7.23 -3.57
CA SER A 51 -9.65 8.35 -4.23
C SER A 51 -8.77 7.86 -5.39
N PRO A 52 -8.92 8.37 -6.63
CA PRO A 52 -8.15 7.89 -7.79
C PRO A 52 -6.63 7.97 -7.58
N PHE A 53 -6.18 8.96 -6.80
CA PHE A 53 -4.80 9.14 -6.36
C PHE A 53 -4.74 9.24 -4.84
N LEU A 54 -3.85 8.46 -4.22
CA LEU A 54 -3.63 8.40 -2.78
C LEU A 54 -2.12 8.49 -2.52
N LEU A 55 -1.71 9.45 -1.69
CA LEU A 55 -0.36 9.60 -1.17
C LEU A 55 -0.35 9.18 0.29
N TYR A 56 0.64 8.40 0.76
CA TYR A 56 0.71 7.98 2.16
C TYR A 56 2.11 7.56 2.59
N GLY A 57 2.48 7.93 3.82
CA GLY A 57 3.69 7.46 4.50
C GLY A 57 5.03 7.86 3.86
N SER A 58 6.12 7.41 4.49
CA SER A 58 7.52 7.58 4.04
C SER A 58 8.03 6.54 3.04
N GLY A 59 7.18 5.58 2.63
CA GLY A 59 7.58 4.39 1.87
C GLY A 59 7.57 3.10 2.70
N ASP A 60 7.81 3.17 4.01
CA ASP A 60 7.81 2.01 4.95
C ASP A 60 6.42 1.37 5.16
N PHE A 61 5.45 1.69 4.30
CA PHE A 61 4.06 1.28 4.34
C PHE A 61 3.59 0.76 2.99
N HIS A 62 4.47 0.67 1.99
CA HIS A 62 4.09 0.42 0.60
C HIS A 62 3.34 -0.90 0.42
N TYR A 63 3.50 -1.86 1.34
CA TYR A 63 2.72 -3.10 1.31
C TYR A 63 1.21 -2.92 1.47
N LEU A 64 0.77 -1.79 2.02
CA LEU A 64 -0.64 -1.41 2.08
C LEU A 64 -1.22 -1.17 0.67
N THR A 65 -0.39 -1.03 -0.37
CA THR A 65 -0.82 -0.97 -1.78
C THR A 65 -1.77 -2.11 -2.15
N ALA A 66 -1.52 -3.33 -1.64
CA ALA A 66 -2.37 -4.47 -1.89
C ALA A 66 -3.80 -4.31 -1.36
N LEU A 67 -4.01 -3.49 -0.33
CA LEU A 67 -5.36 -3.13 0.13
C LEU A 67 -6.03 -2.17 -0.85
N TRP A 68 -5.28 -1.22 -1.41
CA TRP A 68 -5.81 -0.19 -2.29
C TRP A 68 -6.32 -0.78 -3.61
N ILE A 69 -5.67 -1.85 -4.08
CA ILE A 69 -6.04 -2.56 -5.30
C ILE A 69 -7.40 -3.25 -5.18
N ARG A 70 -7.86 -3.59 -3.97
CA ARG A 70 -9.15 -4.27 -3.74
C ARG A 70 -10.35 -3.49 -4.23
N ARG A 71 -10.23 -2.16 -4.38
CA ARG A 71 -11.30 -1.29 -4.90
C ARG A 71 -11.67 -1.57 -6.36
N PHE A 72 -10.75 -2.17 -7.12
CA PHE A 72 -10.96 -2.37 -8.56
C PHE A 72 -11.78 -3.64 -8.78
N ALA A 73 -13.07 -3.49 -9.14
CA ALA A 73 -13.90 -4.66 -9.47
C ALA A 73 -13.65 -5.20 -10.89
N LYS A 74 -13.13 -4.37 -11.79
CA LYS A 74 -12.83 -4.74 -13.18
C LYS A 74 -11.41 -5.31 -13.31
N PRO A 75 -11.12 -6.09 -14.36
CA PRO A 75 -9.76 -6.52 -14.66
C PRO A 75 -8.76 -5.36 -14.71
N VAL A 76 -7.62 -5.48 -14.03
CA VAL A 76 -6.56 -4.47 -13.98
C VAL A 76 -5.19 -5.07 -14.21
N THR A 77 -4.31 -4.28 -14.84
CA THR A 77 -2.87 -4.47 -14.86
C THR A 77 -2.23 -3.44 -13.94
N ILE A 78 -1.33 -3.88 -13.09
CA ILE A 78 -0.57 -3.02 -12.18
C ILE A 78 0.81 -2.79 -12.77
N VAL A 79 1.24 -1.53 -12.83
CA VAL A 79 2.61 -1.15 -13.15
C VAL A 79 3.20 -0.54 -11.88
N SER A 80 4.12 -1.27 -11.25
CA SER A 80 4.87 -0.81 -10.08
C SER A 80 6.18 -0.16 -10.54
N PHE A 81 6.48 1.03 -10.03
CA PHE A 81 7.77 1.66 -10.20
C PHE A 81 8.54 1.50 -8.89
N ASP A 82 9.38 0.47 -8.82
CA ASP A 82 10.10 0.11 -7.60
C ASP A 82 11.45 -0.50 -7.95
N ASN A 83 12.40 -0.35 -7.04
CA ASN A 83 13.71 -0.98 -7.11
C ASN A 83 13.67 -2.45 -6.64
N HIS A 84 12.65 -2.85 -5.89
CA HIS A 84 12.44 -4.22 -5.41
C HIS A 84 11.22 -4.86 -6.07
N PRO A 85 11.21 -6.20 -6.23
CA PRO A 85 10.09 -6.90 -6.83
C PRO A 85 8.88 -7.06 -5.92
N ASP A 86 9.05 -6.99 -4.59
CA ASP A 86 7.98 -7.10 -3.57
C ASP A 86 7.12 -8.37 -3.66
N TRP A 87 7.74 -9.48 -4.07
CA TRP A 87 7.09 -10.77 -4.27
C TRP A 87 7.65 -11.89 -3.37
N ASP A 88 8.28 -11.55 -2.25
CA ASP A 88 8.72 -12.50 -1.24
C ASP A 88 7.54 -13.36 -0.76
N VAL A 89 7.80 -14.66 -0.65
CA VAL A 89 6.85 -15.67 -0.15
C VAL A 89 7.11 -16.00 1.32
N ARG A 90 8.25 -15.57 1.88
CA ARG A 90 8.64 -15.78 3.27
C ARG A 90 7.80 -14.90 4.20
N PRO A 91 7.58 -15.32 5.46
CA PRO A 91 6.97 -14.45 6.47
C PRO A 91 7.77 -13.15 6.68
N PRO A 92 7.10 -12.04 7.06
CA PRO A 92 5.68 -11.92 7.39
C PRO A 92 4.76 -11.81 6.16
N LYS A 93 3.52 -12.34 6.26
CA LYS A 93 2.53 -12.29 5.17
C LYS A 93 2.19 -10.86 4.72
N TRP A 94 2.15 -9.92 5.66
CA TRP A 94 1.93 -8.51 5.37
C TRP A 94 3.20 -7.74 5.74
N GLY A 95 4.04 -7.50 4.75
CA GLY A 95 5.24 -6.68 4.84
C GLY A 95 5.63 -6.14 3.47
N CYS A 96 6.49 -5.13 3.47
CA CYS A 96 6.98 -4.42 2.27
C CYS A 96 7.33 -5.39 1.13
N GLY A 97 8.19 -6.36 1.39
CA GLY A 97 8.65 -7.28 0.34
C GLY A 97 7.63 -8.30 -0.17
N GLY A 98 6.38 -8.31 0.28
CA GLY A 98 5.42 -9.37 -0.08
C GLY A 98 4.11 -8.89 -0.71
N TRP A 99 3.99 -7.60 -1.02
CA TRP A 99 2.68 -7.03 -1.37
C TRP A 99 2.21 -7.41 -2.77
N VAL A 100 3.11 -7.68 -3.72
CA VAL A 100 2.74 -8.15 -5.06
C VAL A 100 1.98 -9.46 -4.96
N ASN A 101 2.39 -10.36 -4.07
CA ASN A 101 1.67 -11.60 -3.81
C ASN A 101 0.27 -11.34 -3.22
N ARG A 102 0.12 -10.34 -2.34
CA ARG A 102 -1.19 -9.95 -1.79
C ARG A 102 -2.11 -9.34 -2.86
N ALA A 103 -1.55 -8.64 -3.84
CA ALA A 103 -2.30 -8.12 -4.98
C ALA A 103 -2.74 -9.23 -5.94
N LEU A 104 -1.85 -10.19 -6.23
CA LEU A 104 -2.13 -11.34 -7.11
C LEU A 104 -3.13 -12.34 -6.53
N GLU A 105 -3.41 -12.29 -5.22
CA GLU A 105 -4.53 -13.02 -4.59
C GLU A 105 -5.91 -12.52 -5.10
N LEU A 106 -5.99 -11.35 -5.74
CA LEU A 106 -7.24 -10.78 -6.24
C LEU A 106 -7.54 -11.25 -7.68
N PRO A 107 -8.71 -11.86 -7.96
CA PRO A 107 -9.01 -12.48 -9.27
C PRO A 107 -9.10 -11.49 -10.44
N ASN A 108 -9.30 -10.21 -10.13
CA ASN A 108 -9.35 -9.12 -11.09
C ASN A 108 -7.96 -8.56 -11.44
N VAL A 109 -6.91 -8.85 -10.67
CA VAL A 109 -5.54 -8.48 -11.03
C VAL A 109 -5.03 -9.49 -12.05
N LYS A 110 -4.77 -9.03 -13.28
CA LYS A 110 -4.32 -9.92 -14.38
C LYS A 110 -2.81 -10.04 -14.46
N GLN A 111 -2.12 -8.97 -14.10
CA GLN A 111 -0.67 -8.89 -14.18
C GLN A 111 -0.16 -7.79 -13.26
N VAL A 112 1.03 -8.01 -12.70
CA VAL A 112 1.87 -6.98 -12.08
C VAL A 112 3.16 -6.90 -12.88
N ALA A 113 3.52 -5.72 -13.36
CA ALA A 113 4.79 -5.44 -14.01
C ALA A 113 5.59 -4.48 -13.12
N VAL A 114 6.83 -4.84 -12.78
CA VAL A 114 7.72 -3.99 -11.97
C VAL A 114 8.77 -3.36 -12.88
N TRP A 115 8.84 -2.04 -12.88
CA TRP A 115 9.75 -1.24 -13.70
C TRP A 115 10.75 -0.53 -12.80
N GLY A 116 12.05 -0.67 -13.11
CA GLY A 116 13.13 -0.12 -12.28
C GLY A 116 13.73 -1.09 -11.26
N CYS A 117 13.29 -2.36 -11.27
CA CYS A 117 13.79 -3.39 -10.35
C CYS A 117 15.30 -3.61 -10.55
N GLY A 118 16.09 -3.29 -9.52
CA GLY A 118 17.54 -3.43 -9.50
C GLY A 118 18.06 -4.30 -8.36
N ASN A 119 17.27 -4.50 -7.30
CA ASN A 119 17.65 -5.28 -6.12
C ASN A 119 16.63 -6.39 -5.83
N PHE A 120 17.13 -7.57 -5.50
CA PHE A 120 16.33 -8.69 -5.01
C PHE A 120 16.38 -8.76 -3.48
N GLU A 121 15.33 -9.31 -2.87
CA GLU A 121 15.05 -9.29 -1.42
C GLU A 121 15.82 -10.30 -0.58
#